data_AF-A0A517D564-F1
#
_entry.id   AF-A0A517D564-F1
#
_cell.length_a   1.000
_cell.length_b   1.000
_cell.length_c   1.000
_cell.angle_alpha   90.00
_cell.angle_beta   90.00
_cell.angle_gamma   90.00
#
_symmetry.space_group_name_H-M   'P 1'
#
loop_
_entity.id
_entity.type
_entity.pdbx_description
1 polymer ?
#
loop_
_entity_poly.entity_id
_entity_poly.type
_entity_poly.pdbx_seq_one_letter_code
_entity_poly.pdbx_strand_id
1 'polypeptide(L)'
;MQEPNINKTVFEGEYKGRRVIIREMRQFAGIPTSFSPLQDYYCGYVELLPSDYYYNHLSETESCLSVYGGITWTPEYGKLANLPNGCFIGFDTAHAGQPPFSQQTVMDDCMELIKQIIKRNEEEN
;
A
#
# COMPACT_ATOMS: atom_id res chain seq x y z
N MET A 1 19.65 23.01 -4.86
CA MET A 1 19.42 21.81 -4.04
C MET A 1 18.21 21.11 -4.63
N GLN A 2 18.35 19.86 -5.09
CA GLN A 2 17.18 19.04 -5.43
C GLN A 2 16.47 18.71 -4.11
N GLU A 3 15.18 18.97 -4.03
CA GLU A 3 14.38 18.49 -2.90
C GLU A 3 14.55 16.96 -2.83
N PRO A 4 14.88 16.39 -1.66
CA PRO A 4 14.92 14.94 -1.51
C PRO A 4 13.56 14.39 -1.89
N ASN A 5 13.50 13.51 -2.90
CA ASN A 5 12.25 12.98 -3.41
C ASN A 5 11.52 12.25 -2.26
N ILE A 6 10.44 12.85 -1.76
CA ILE A 6 9.81 12.47 -0.48
C ILE A 6 9.14 11.09 -0.59
N ASN A 7 8.82 10.62 -1.80
CA ASN A 7 8.11 9.36 -2.03
C ASN A 7 8.65 8.64 -3.28
N LYS A 8 9.53 7.66 -3.10
CA LYS A 8 10.21 6.94 -4.20
C LYS A 8 9.57 5.58 -4.44
N THR A 9 9.22 5.27 -5.67
CA THR A 9 8.89 3.88 -6.07
C THR A 9 10.16 3.02 -6.02
N VAL A 10 10.16 2.01 -5.17
CA VAL A 10 11.29 1.07 -5.00
C VAL A 10 11.02 -0.28 -5.65
N PHE A 11 9.76 -0.57 -5.95
CA PHE A 11 9.35 -1.74 -6.70
C PHE A 11 8.10 -1.46 -7.53
N GLU A 12 8.09 -1.99 -8.74
CA GLU A 12 6.92 -2.11 -9.60
C GLU A 12 7.01 -3.46 -10.31
N GLY A 13 5.96 -4.27 -10.22
CA GLY A 13 5.94 -5.61 -10.79
C GLY A 13 4.54 -6.18 -10.84
N GLU A 14 4.45 -7.47 -11.15
CA GLU A 14 3.17 -8.17 -11.26
C GLU A 14 3.18 -9.45 -10.43
N TYR A 15 2.06 -9.74 -9.77
CA TYR A 15 1.82 -11.02 -9.10
C TYR A 15 0.40 -11.51 -9.38
N LYS A 16 0.28 -12.73 -9.89
CA LYS A 16 -0.98 -13.36 -10.29
C LYS A 16 -1.86 -12.45 -11.19
N GLY A 17 -1.26 -11.78 -12.18
CA GLY A 17 -1.99 -10.92 -13.11
C GLY A 17 -2.35 -9.53 -12.57
N ARG A 18 -1.81 -9.12 -11.43
CA ARG A 18 -2.09 -7.83 -10.79
C ARG A 18 -0.82 -7.04 -10.59
N ARG A 19 -0.87 -5.74 -10.86
CA ARG A 19 0.25 -4.84 -10.57
C ARG A 19 0.41 -4.64 -9.07
N VAL A 20 1.67 -4.68 -8.65
CA VAL A 20 2.13 -4.39 -7.28
C VAL A 20 3.13 -3.26 -7.34
N ILE A 21 2.93 -2.25 -6.52
CA ILE A 21 3.81 -1.09 -6.41
C ILE A 21 4.20 -0.92 -4.94
N ILE A 22 5.49 -0.77 -4.68
CA ILE A 22 5.99 -0.45 -3.33
C ILE A 22 6.70 0.90 -3.40
N ARG A 23 6.32 1.80 -2.49
CA ARG A 23 6.93 3.11 -2.34
C ARG A 23 7.62 3.22 -0.99
N GLU A 24 8.84 3.71 -1.00
CA GLU A 24 9.54 4.20 0.19
C GLU A 24 9.12 5.66 0.42
N MET A 25 8.66 5.92 1.64
CA MET A 25 8.13 7.20 2.09
C MET A 25 9.06 7.76 3.16
N ARG A 26 9.42 9.04 3.02
CA ARG A 26 10.22 9.74 4.03
C ARG A 26 9.34 10.72 4.77
N GLN A 27 9.06 10.45 6.04
CA GLN A 27 8.32 11.40 6.85
C GLN A 27 9.24 12.57 7.22
N PHE A 28 9.04 13.74 6.60
CA PHE A 28 9.53 14.99 7.18
C PHE A 28 8.69 15.28 8.42
N ALA A 29 9.20 14.92 9.60
CA ALA A 29 8.67 15.50 10.82
C ALA A 29 8.97 17.01 10.74
N GLY A 30 7.96 17.82 10.43
CA GLY A 30 8.06 19.28 10.31
C GLY A 30 8.52 20.00 11.58
N ILE A 31 8.92 19.27 12.63
CA ILE A 31 9.61 19.77 13.81
C ILE A 31 10.68 18.74 14.18
N PRO A 32 11.98 19.08 14.10
CA PRO A 32 13.02 18.21 14.65
C PRO A 32 12.85 18.17 16.16
N THR A 33 12.29 17.08 16.66
CA THR A 33 12.36 16.76 18.09
C THR A 33 13.58 15.89 18.32
N SER A 34 14.22 16.00 19.48
CA SER A 34 15.39 15.22 19.90
C SER A 34 15.16 13.69 19.98
N PHE A 35 13.98 13.20 19.58
CA PHE A 35 13.51 11.84 19.78
C PHE A 35 12.95 11.13 18.54
N SER A 36 12.92 11.75 17.36
CA SER A 36 12.41 11.05 16.17
C SER A 36 13.38 11.18 15.00
N PRO A 37 14.29 10.20 14.80
CA PRO A 37 14.98 10.07 13.52
C PRO A 37 13.93 9.90 12.42
N LEU A 38 14.22 10.43 11.22
CA LEU A 38 13.46 10.16 10.01
C LEU A 38 13.16 8.65 9.95
N GLN A 39 11.89 8.26 10.11
CA GLN A 39 11.50 6.88 9.92
C GLN A 39 11.08 6.73 8.46
N ASP A 40 11.98 6.13 7.69
CA ASP A 40 11.62 5.61 6.38
C ASP A 40 10.59 4.49 6.60
N TYR A 41 9.44 4.63 5.95
CA TYR A 41 8.39 3.61 5.96
C TYR A 41 8.01 3.25 4.53
N TYR A 42 7.32 2.14 4.36
CA TYR A 42 6.93 1.67 3.05
C TYR A 42 5.41 1.68 2.92
N CYS A 43 4.94 1.97 1.71
CA CYS A 43 3.57 1.78 1.30
C CYS A 43 3.50 0.70 0.22
N GLY A 44 2.57 -0.24 0.38
CA GLY A 44 2.24 -1.24 -0.62
C GLY A 44 0.95 -0.85 -1.34
N TYR A 45 0.92 -1.03 -2.66
CA TYR A 45 -0.27 -0.81 -3.48
C TYR A 45 -0.51 -2.02 -4.37
N VAL A 46 -1.74 -2.51 -4.39
CA VAL A 46 -2.18 -3.65 -5.18
C VAL A 46 -3.30 -3.21 -6.12
N GLU A 47 -3.19 -3.58 -7.38
CA GLU A 47 -4.23 -3.31 -8.38
C GLU A 47 -5.46 -4.21 -8.16
N LEU A 48 -6.63 -3.58 -8.22
CA LEU A 48 -7.92 -4.19 -8.44
C LEU A 48 -8.27 -4.18 -9.94
N LEU A 49 -8.62 -5.34 -10.45
CA LEU A 49 -9.14 -5.54 -11.80
C LEU A 49 -10.65 -5.24 -11.80
N PRO A 50 -11.24 -4.78 -12.92
CA PRO A 50 -12.67 -4.48 -13.02
C PRO A 50 -13.60 -5.66 -12.67
N SER A 51 -13.10 -6.89 -12.79
CA SER A 51 -13.83 -8.12 -12.44
C SER A 51 -13.77 -8.48 -10.96
N ASP A 52 -13.00 -7.76 -10.15
CA ASP A 52 -12.87 -8.08 -8.73
C ASP A 52 -14.07 -7.62 -7.93
N TYR A 53 -14.42 -8.42 -6.92
CA TYR A 53 -15.47 -8.06 -5.96
C TYR A 53 -15.22 -6.67 -5.36
N TYR A 54 -14.03 -6.44 -4.82
CA TYR A 54 -13.68 -5.16 -4.17
C TYR A 54 -13.58 -3.98 -5.12
N TYR A 55 -13.56 -4.18 -6.45
CA TYR A 55 -13.57 -3.06 -7.41
C TYR A 55 -14.84 -2.21 -7.26
N ASN A 56 -15.98 -2.85 -6.95
CA ASN A 56 -17.25 -2.18 -6.72
C ASN A 56 -17.64 -2.09 -5.23
N HIS A 57 -16.82 -2.63 -4.33
CA HIS A 57 -17.07 -2.71 -2.88
C HIS A 57 -15.86 -2.18 -2.09
N LEU A 58 -15.31 -1.05 -2.51
CA LEU A 58 -14.10 -0.45 -1.93
C LEU A 58 -14.24 -0.19 -0.43
N SER A 59 -15.42 0.24 0.02
CA SER A 59 -15.73 0.51 1.43
C SER A 59 -15.60 -0.71 2.35
N GLU A 60 -15.61 -1.93 1.80
CA GLU A 60 -15.46 -3.17 2.59
C GLU A 60 -13.99 -3.56 2.80
N THR A 61 -13.07 -2.98 2.03
CA THR A 61 -11.65 -3.41 1.99
C THR A 61 -10.97 -3.27 3.35
N GLU A 62 -11.22 -2.18 4.09
CA GLU A 62 -10.64 -1.98 5.42
C GLU A 62 -11.11 -3.01 6.45
N SER A 63 -12.38 -3.44 6.39
CA SER A 63 -12.95 -4.40 7.33
C SER A 63 -12.70 -5.86 6.96
N CYS A 64 -12.49 -6.16 5.68
CA CYS A 64 -12.45 -7.52 5.16
C CYS A 64 -11.07 -7.97 4.71
N LEU A 65 -10.13 -7.06 4.44
CA LEU A 65 -8.76 -7.39 4.03
C LEU A 65 -7.80 -7.13 5.19
N SER A 66 -6.88 -8.08 5.40
CA SER A 66 -5.90 -8.03 6.48
C SER A 66 -4.49 -7.98 5.92
N VAL A 67 -3.81 -6.87 6.17
CA VAL A 67 -2.37 -6.66 5.96
C VAL A 67 -1.82 -6.01 7.22
N TYR A 68 -0.50 -6.01 7.42
CA TYR A 68 0.10 -5.59 8.69
C TYR A 68 -0.36 -4.19 9.13
N GLY A 69 -0.47 -3.25 8.19
CA GLY A 69 -0.92 -1.89 8.47
C GLY A 69 -2.40 -1.60 8.31
N GLY A 70 -3.20 -2.61 7.97
CA GLY A 70 -4.56 -2.42 7.49
C GLY A 70 -4.58 -1.68 6.15
N ILE A 71 -5.71 -1.72 5.45
CA ILE A 71 -5.88 -0.86 4.27
C ILE A 71 -5.98 0.58 4.77
N THR A 72 -5.06 1.44 4.32
CA THR A 72 -5.00 2.86 4.71
C THR A 72 -5.30 3.80 3.56
N TRP A 73 -5.48 3.25 2.34
CA TRP A 73 -5.90 4.03 1.19
C TRP A 73 -6.70 3.20 0.18
N THR A 74 -7.77 3.81 -0.33
CA THR A 74 -8.55 3.36 -1.48
C THR A 74 -8.76 4.55 -2.42
N PRO A 75 -9.21 4.33 -3.68
CA PRO A 75 -9.51 5.43 -4.60
C PRO A 75 -10.64 6.35 -4.12
N GLU A 76 -11.43 5.95 -3.12
CA GLU A 76 -12.46 6.80 -2.50
C GLU A 76 -11.85 8.02 -1.78
N TYR A 77 -10.59 7.91 -1.32
CA TYR A 77 -9.85 9.03 -0.72
C TYR A 77 -9.19 9.96 -1.75
N GLY A 78 -9.46 9.74 -3.04
CA GLY A 78 -8.94 10.56 -4.14
C GLY A 78 -7.67 9.99 -4.76
N LYS A 79 -7.06 10.75 -5.68
CA LYS A 79 -5.95 10.27 -6.50
C LYS A 79 -4.61 10.43 -5.80
N LEU A 80 -3.85 9.34 -5.66
CA LEU A 80 -2.44 9.41 -5.29
C LEU A 80 -1.59 9.89 -6.47
N ALA A 81 -0.79 10.92 -6.23
CA ALA A 81 0.16 11.42 -7.22
C ALA A 81 1.18 10.33 -7.60
N ASN A 82 1.44 10.22 -8.90
CA ASN A 82 2.45 9.34 -9.49
C ASN A 82 2.20 7.83 -9.34
N LEU A 83 0.96 7.40 -9.03
CA LEU A 83 0.55 6.03 -9.36
C LEU A 83 0.19 5.94 -10.85
N PRO A 84 0.50 4.82 -11.52
CA PRO A 84 0.06 4.58 -12.88
C PRO A 84 -1.47 4.48 -12.95
N ASN A 85 -2.03 4.63 -14.15
CA ASN A 85 -3.47 4.46 -14.36
C ASN A 85 -3.90 3.06 -13.90
N GLY A 86 -4.99 2.95 -13.15
CA GLY A 86 -5.53 1.71 -12.59
C GLY A 86 -6.34 1.99 -11.31
N CYS A 87 -7.06 0.98 -10.83
CA CYS A 87 -7.71 1.01 -9.52
C CYS A 87 -6.77 0.31 -8.54
N PHE A 88 -6.32 0.99 -7.49
CA PHE A 88 -5.39 0.43 -6.51
C PHE A 88 -5.99 0.55 -5.12
N ILE A 89 -5.67 -0.39 -4.25
CA ILE A 89 -5.82 -0.23 -2.80
C ILE A 89 -4.43 -0.27 -2.17
N GLY A 90 -4.26 0.43 -1.06
CA GLY A 90 -2.95 0.60 -0.44
C GLY A 90 -2.97 0.55 1.07
N PHE A 91 -1.80 0.27 1.61
CA PHE A 91 -1.50 0.25 3.03
C PHE A 91 -0.13 0.86 3.28
N ASP A 92 0.11 1.32 4.50
CA ASP A 92 1.43 1.79 4.94
C ASP A 92 1.90 1.02 6.17
N THR A 93 3.20 1.04 6.42
CA THR A 93 3.81 0.35 7.57
C THR A 93 4.21 1.30 8.68
N ALA A 94 3.66 2.52 8.74
CA ALA A 94 4.08 3.55 9.68
C ALA A 94 3.41 3.35 11.05
N HIS A 95 3.90 2.37 11.82
CA HIS A 95 3.36 2.05 13.15
C HIS A 95 4.27 2.53 14.28
N ALA A 96 3.72 3.36 15.17
CA ALA A 96 4.41 3.81 16.36
C ALA A 96 4.85 2.62 17.22
N GLY A 97 6.13 2.59 17.58
CA GLY A 97 6.71 1.54 18.43
C GLY A 97 6.99 0.20 17.75
N GLN A 98 6.80 0.10 16.43
CA GLN A 98 7.23 -1.07 15.65
C GLN A 98 8.62 -0.82 15.02
N PRO A 99 9.44 -1.86 14.82
CA PRO A 99 10.69 -1.72 14.08
C PRO A 99 10.42 -1.29 12.62
N PRO A 100 11.38 -0.63 11.96
CA PRO A 100 11.23 -0.29 10.56
C PRO A 100 11.02 -1.54 9.72
N PHE A 101 10.00 -1.50 8.86
CA PHE A 101 9.66 -2.61 7.98
C PHE A 101 10.61 -2.65 6.79
N SER A 102 10.91 -3.86 6.31
CA SER A 102 11.69 -4.04 5.09
C SER A 102 10.80 -3.98 3.86
N GLN A 103 11.38 -3.65 2.69
CA GLN A 103 10.69 -3.78 1.42
C GLN A 103 10.13 -5.22 1.20
N GLN A 104 10.84 -6.25 1.68
CA GLN A 104 10.38 -7.63 1.57
C GLN A 104 9.10 -7.88 2.37
N THR A 105 8.98 -7.29 3.56
CA THR A 105 7.76 -7.44 4.38
C THR A 105 6.54 -6.84 3.68
N VAL A 106 6.69 -5.67 3.04
CA VAL A 106 5.61 -5.06 2.26
C VAL A 106 5.28 -5.88 1.01
N MET A 107 6.30 -6.47 0.38
CA MET A 107 6.07 -7.38 -0.73
C MET A 107 5.23 -8.58 -0.33
N ASP A 108 5.56 -9.22 0.79
CA ASP A 108 4.84 -10.39 1.30
C ASP A 108 3.38 -10.04 1.63
N ASP A 109 3.14 -8.87 2.25
CA ASP A 109 1.79 -8.37 2.51
C ASP A 109 1.02 -8.05 1.22
N CYS A 110 1.66 -7.48 0.19
CA CYS A 110 1.02 -7.29 -1.12
C CYS A 110 0.62 -8.63 -1.74
N MET A 111 1.47 -9.67 -1.64
CA MET A 111 1.15 -11.00 -2.15
C MET A 111 0.00 -11.64 -1.38
N GLU A 112 -0.05 -11.48 -0.07
CA GLU A 112 -1.12 -12.00 0.77
C GLU A 112 -2.45 -11.28 0.51
N LEU A 113 -2.40 -9.95 0.35
CA LEU A 113 -3.55 -9.15 -0.05
C LEU A 113 -4.15 -9.63 -1.38
N ILE A 114 -3.29 -9.93 -2.37
CA ILE A 114 -3.72 -10.50 -3.65
C ILE A 114 -4.42 -11.85 -3.47
N LYS A 115 -3.93 -12.72 -2.59
CA LYS A 115 -4.59 -14.02 -2.32
C LYS A 115 -5.97 -13.81 -1.70
N GLN A 116 -6.12 -12.86 -0.78
CA GLN A 116 -7.41 -12.54 -0.16
C GLN A 116 -8.41 -12.01 -1.18
N ILE A 117 -7.99 -11.12 -2.09
CA ILE A 117 -8.85 -10.62 -3.18
C ILE A 117 -9.31 -11.76 -4.08
N ILE A 118 -8.38 -12.62 -4.52
CA ILE A 118 -8.72 -13.77 -5.38
C ILE A 118 -9.69 -14.71 -4.68
N LYS A 119 -9.43 -15.05 -3.41
CA LYS A 119 -10.33 -15.89 -2.62
C LYS A 119 -11.74 -15.28 -2.53
N ARG A 120 -11.83 -13.97 -2.28
CA ARG A 120 -13.13 -13.28 -2.23
C ARG A 120 -13.87 -13.37 -3.57
N ASN A 121 -13.16 -13.21 -4.68
CA ASN A 121 -13.75 -13.38 -6.02
C ASN A 121 -14.28 -14.81 -6.23
N GLU A 122 -13.59 -15.84 -5.72
CA GLU A 122 -14.04 -17.24 -5.84
C GLU A 122 -15.29 -17.54 -5.00
N GLU A 123 -15.52 -16.80 -3.90
CA GLU A 123 -16.69 -16.99 -3.03
C GLU A 123 -17.96 -16.32 -3.56
N GLU A 124 -17.81 -15.28 -4.39
CA GLU A 124 -18.89 -14.43 -4.90
C GLU A 124 -19.27 -14.73 -6.37
N ASN A 125 -18.54 -15.66 -7.01
CA ASN A 125 -18.84 -16.19 -8.35
C ASN A 125 -19.46 -17.59 -8.27
#